data_AF-A0A2N0DFX2-F1
#
_entry.id   AF-A0A2N0DFX2-F1
#
_cell.length_a   1.000
_cell.length_b   1.000
_cell.length_c   1.000
_cell.angle_alpha   90.00
_cell.angle_beta   90.00
_cell.angle_gamma   90.00
#
_symmetry.space_group_name_H-M   'P 1'
#
loop_
_entity.id
_entity.type
_entity.pdbx_description
1 polymer ?
#
loop_
_entity_poly.entity_id
_entity_poly.type
_entity_poly.pdbx_seq_one_letter_code
_entity_poly.pdbx_strand_id
1 'polypeptide(L)'
;MPQNWSKARACHPVAADGIAYHGRHDDTEQCFALLERAVFAMSPVERRIDLDANGLWQVADVCKVELAPDRTLYAARRWSPSKTG
;
A
#
# COMPACT_ATOMS: atom_id res chain seq x y z
N MET A 1 -2.14 16.83 -12.80
CA MET A 1 -2.36 17.54 -11.53
C MET A 1 -2.99 16.60 -10.50
N PRO A 2 -2.24 15.71 -9.84
CA PRO A 2 -2.84 14.66 -9.00
C PRO A 2 -3.22 15.09 -7.57
N GLN A 3 -3.00 16.35 -7.16
CA GLN A 3 -3.04 16.73 -5.72
C GLN A 3 -4.04 17.85 -5.34
N ASN A 4 -4.91 18.30 -6.25
CA ASN A 4 -5.85 19.40 -5.92
C ASN A 4 -6.98 18.95 -4.97
N TRP A 5 -7.38 17.68 -5.02
CA TRP A 5 -8.49 17.16 -4.22
C TRP A 5 -8.14 17.05 -2.72
N SER A 6 -6.89 16.68 -2.39
CA SER A 6 -6.47 16.52 -0.99
C SER A 6 -6.40 17.87 -0.27
N LYS A 7 -5.89 18.91 -0.93
CA LYS A 7 -5.92 20.30 -0.43
C LYS A 7 -7.35 20.81 -0.22
N ALA A 8 -8.24 20.61 -1.18
CA ALA A 8 -9.62 21.05 -1.07
C ALA A 8 -10.34 20.39 0.12
N ARG A 9 -10.08 19.10 0.39
CA ARG A 9 -10.68 18.39 1.53
C ARG A 9 -10.05 18.77 2.86
N ALA A 10 -8.75 19.05 2.90
CA ALA A 10 -8.08 19.48 4.12
C ALA A 10 -8.70 20.76 4.72
N CYS A 11 -9.20 21.66 3.86
CA CYS A 11 -9.85 22.92 4.25
C CYS A 11 -11.38 22.84 4.30
N HIS A 12 -11.99 21.67 4.13
CA HIS A 12 -13.44 21.54 4.13
C HIS A 12 -14.03 21.75 5.54
N PRO A 13 -15.16 22.47 5.71
CA PRO A 13 -15.73 22.79 7.03
C PRO A 13 -16.05 21.60 7.93
N VAL A 14 -16.34 20.44 7.32
CA VAL A 14 -16.59 19.18 8.05
C VAL A 14 -15.34 18.66 8.77
N ALA A 15 -14.15 19.11 8.38
CA ALA A 15 -12.87 18.77 9.00
C ALA A 15 -12.59 17.25 9.12
N ALA A 16 -13.22 16.43 8.28
CA ALA A 16 -13.03 14.97 8.30
C ALA A 16 -11.56 14.58 8.15
N ASP A 17 -11.15 13.53 8.84
CA ASP A 17 -9.77 13.04 8.87
C ASP A 17 -9.35 12.28 7.61
N GLY A 18 -10.27 12.05 6.68
CA GLY A 18 -9.99 11.33 5.46
C GLY A 18 -11.22 11.08 4.64
N ILE A 19 -11.11 10.08 3.77
CA ILE A 19 -12.09 9.79 2.74
C ILE A 19 -12.28 8.27 2.65
N ALA A 20 -13.53 7.83 2.61
CA ALA A 20 -13.88 6.45 2.28
C ALA A 20 -14.17 6.35 0.78
N TYR A 21 -13.70 5.30 0.12
CA TYR A 21 -13.94 5.02 -1.29
C TYR A 21 -13.89 3.52 -1.55
N HIS A 22 -14.52 3.05 -2.64
CA HIS A 22 -14.37 1.65 -3.05
C HIS A 22 -13.11 1.46 -3.89
N GLY A 23 -12.45 0.33 -3.71
CA GLY A 23 -11.26 -0.03 -4.48
C GLY A 23 -11.61 -0.13 -5.96
N ARG A 24 -10.75 0.42 -6.85
CA ARG A 24 -10.98 0.29 -8.31
C ARG A 24 -10.95 -1.15 -8.82
N HIS A 25 -10.40 -2.07 -8.02
CA HIS A 25 -10.22 -3.47 -8.35
C HIS A 25 -11.26 -4.37 -7.67
N ASP A 26 -11.98 -3.86 -6.68
CA ASP A 26 -13.03 -4.58 -5.95
C ASP A 26 -14.00 -3.55 -5.34
N ASP A 27 -15.22 -3.50 -5.89
CA ASP A 27 -16.26 -2.57 -5.44
C ASP A 27 -16.86 -2.98 -4.08
N THR A 28 -16.53 -4.17 -3.57
CA THR A 28 -16.96 -4.66 -2.26
C THR A 28 -16.00 -4.24 -1.14
N GLU A 29 -14.76 -3.89 -1.48
CA GLU A 29 -13.76 -3.44 -0.51
C GLU A 29 -13.79 -1.92 -0.31
N GLN A 30 -13.92 -1.51 0.95
CA GLN A 30 -13.85 -0.11 1.33
C GLN A 30 -12.43 0.28 1.73
N CYS A 31 -11.84 1.19 0.96
CA CYS A 31 -10.54 1.78 1.21
C CYS A 31 -10.69 3.15 1.86
N PHE A 32 -9.68 3.54 2.65
CA PHE A 32 -9.62 4.84 3.30
C PHE A 32 -8.33 5.56 2.92
N ALA A 33 -8.43 6.83 2.53
CA ALA A 33 -7.26 7.72 2.42
C ALA A 33 -7.36 8.79 3.51
N LEU A 34 -6.43 8.72 4.46
CA LEU A 34 -6.40 9.55 5.65
C LEU A 34 -5.43 10.72 5.49
N LEU A 35 -5.76 11.85 6.11
CA LEU A 35 -4.90 13.00 6.22
C LEU A 35 -3.90 12.78 7.37
N GLU A 36 -2.72 13.40 7.27
CA GLU A 36 -1.63 13.23 8.24
C GLU A 36 -2.06 13.53 9.69
N ARG A 37 -2.96 14.49 9.89
CA ARG A 37 -3.51 14.82 11.22
C ARG A 37 -4.19 13.63 11.92
N ALA A 38 -4.71 12.67 11.17
CA ALA A 38 -5.39 11.49 11.71
C ALA A 38 -4.42 10.54 12.44
N VAL A 39 -3.12 10.63 12.15
CA VAL A 39 -2.08 9.73 12.71
C VAL A 39 -2.10 9.77 14.24
N PHE A 40 -2.35 10.93 14.85
CA PHE A 40 -2.38 11.07 16.31
C PHE A 40 -3.58 10.38 16.97
N ALA A 41 -4.64 10.11 16.21
CA ALA A 41 -5.83 9.42 16.70
C ALA A 41 -5.78 7.90 16.44
N MET A 42 -4.75 7.41 15.75
CA MET A 42 -4.61 6.01 15.38
C MET A 42 -3.46 5.36 16.13
N SER A 43 -3.61 4.07 16.42
CA SER A 43 -2.51 3.24 16.93
C SER A 43 -2.25 2.13 15.91
N PRO A 44 -1.01 1.97 15.43
CA PRO A 44 -0.68 0.86 14.54
C PRO A 44 -0.87 -0.46 15.30
N VAL A 45 -1.79 -1.30 14.81
CA VAL A 45 -2.05 -2.64 15.38
C VAL A 45 -0.94 -3.61 14.98
N GLU A 46 -0.48 -3.50 13.74
CA GLU A 46 0.61 -4.32 13.21
C GLU A 46 1.34 -3.56 12.09
N ARG A 47 2.66 -3.70 12.05
CA ARG A 47 3.49 -3.21 10.94
C ARG A 47 4.41 -4.34 10.49
N ARG A 48 4.13 -4.92 9.31
CA ARG A 48 5.05 -5.87 8.66
C ARG A 48 5.94 -5.13 7.68
N ILE A 49 7.24 -5.16 7.94
CA ILE A 49 8.27 -4.60 7.06
C ILE A 49 8.79 -5.69 6.11
N ASP A 50 8.76 -6.94 6.56
CA ASP A 50 9.10 -8.09 5.75
C ASP A 50 7.92 -8.44 4.82
N LEU A 51 8.11 -8.09 3.54
CA LEU A 51 7.15 -8.35 2.48
C LEU A 51 7.30 -9.77 1.88
N ASP A 52 8.33 -10.52 2.29
CA ASP A 52 8.61 -11.86 1.77
C ASP A 52 7.73 -12.93 2.45
N ALA A 53 7.03 -12.58 3.54
CA ALA A 53 6.41 -13.54 4.44
C ALA A 53 5.12 -14.22 3.92
N ASN A 54 4.44 -13.68 2.91
CA ASN A 54 3.08 -14.09 2.56
C ASN A 54 2.85 -14.33 1.05
N GLY A 55 3.90 -14.62 0.28
CA GLY A 55 3.75 -14.87 -1.16
C GLY A 55 3.34 -13.65 -1.98
N LEU A 56 3.48 -12.44 -1.42
CA LEU A 56 3.25 -11.17 -2.10
C LEU A 56 3.97 -11.13 -3.46
N TRP A 57 5.22 -11.61 -3.50
CA TRP A 57 6.02 -11.62 -4.73
C TRP A 57 5.54 -12.62 -5.77
N GLN A 58 4.92 -13.73 -5.36
CA GLN A 58 4.33 -14.69 -6.30
C GLN A 58 3.10 -14.08 -6.99
N VAL A 59 2.30 -13.31 -6.25
CA VAL A 59 1.18 -12.53 -6.82
C VAL A 59 1.70 -11.37 -7.68
N ALA A 60 2.73 -10.66 -7.22
CA ALA A 60 3.34 -9.56 -7.96
C ALA A 60 3.89 -10.00 -9.33
N ASP A 61 4.49 -11.20 -9.40
CA ASP A 61 4.99 -11.78 -10.64
C ASP A 61 3.86 -12.05 -11.65
N VAL A 62 2.76 -12.67 -11.20
CA VAL A 62 1.56 -12.89 -12.02
C VAL A 62 0.94 -11.57 -12.50
N CYS A 63 0.93 -10.56 -11.64
CA CYS A 63 0.38 -9.24 -11.93
C CYS A 63 1.35 -8.30 -12.65
N LYS A 64 2.59 -8.74 -12.97
CA LYS A 64 3.65 -7.91 -13.58
C LYS A 64 3.93 -6.61 -12.82
N VAL A 65 3.81 -6.65 -11.49
CA VAL A 65 4.14 -5.52 -10.62
C VAL A 65 5.64 -5.56 -10.38
N GLU A 66 6.38 -4.68 -11.06
CA GLU A 66 7.82 -4.57 -10.87
C GLU A 66 8.15 -3.70 -9.64
N LEU A 67 9.23 -4.08 -8.95
CA LEU A 67 9.80 -3.30 -7.85
C LEU A 67 10.33 -1.96 -8.36
N ALA A 68 10.04 -0.88 -7.64
CA ALA A 68 10.63 0.42 -7.92
C ALA A 68 12.17 0.36 -7.81
N PRO A 69 12.91 1.01 -8.72
CA PRO A 69 14.35 0.84 -8.87
C PRO A 69 15.20 1.40 -7.72
N ASP A 70 14.63 2.09 -6.74
CA ASP A 70 15.34 2.69 -5.61
C ASP A 70 15.53 1.75 -4.40
N ARG A 71 15.07 0.49 -4.47
CA ARG A 71 15.15 -0.51 -3.38
C ARG A 71 16.23 -1.59 -3.56
N THR A 72 17.46 -1.19 -3.90
CA THR A 72 18.62 -2.08 -4.07
C THR A 72 19.01 -2.93 -2.84
N LEU A 73 18.35 -2.75 -1.68
CA LEU A 73 18.68 -3.48 -0.44
C LEU A 73 17.92 -4.80 -0.22
N TYR A 74 16.90 -5.14 -1.01
CA TYR A 74 16.13 -6.39 -0.85
C TYR A 74 16.40 -7.44 -1.94
N ALA A 75 17.14 -7.10 -2.99
CA ALA A 75 17.39 -7.99 -4.13
C ALA A 75 18.36 -9.17 -3.86
N ALA A 76 18.90 -9.28 -2.64
CA ALA A 76 19.95 -10.27 -2.32
C ALA A 76 19.43 -11.66 -1.90
N ARG A 77 18.13 -11.94 -1.99
CA ARG A 77 17.62 -13.30 -1.75
C ARG A 77 16.75 -13.77 -2.92
N ARG A 78 17.41 -13.89 -4.07
CA ARG A 78 16.90 -14.63 -5.23
C ARG A 78 16.53 -16.05 -4.78
N TRP A 79 15.23 -16.32 -4.81
CA TRP A 79 14.63 -17.64 -4.81
C TRP A 79 15.34 -18.57 -5.81
N SER A 80 15.85 -19.71 -5.31
CA SER A 80 16.28 -20.85 -6.13
C SER A 80 15.27 -21.98 -5.90
N PRO A 81 14.40 -22.31 -6.87
CA PRO A 81 13.65 -23.54 -6.80
C PRO A 81 14.58 -24.73 -7.09
N SER A 82 14.39 -25.78 -6.30
CA SER A 82 15.04 -27.09 -6.32
C SER A 82 15.31 -27.68 -7.71
N LYS A 83 16.52 -28.21 -7.94
CA LYS A 83 16.71 -29.31 -8.90
C LYS A 83 16.33 -30.62 -8.21
N THR A 84 15.16 -31.13 -8.55
CA THR A 84 14.82 -32.55 -8.50
C THR A 84 15.38 -33.17 -9.78
N GLY A 85 16.19 -34.24 -9.66
CA GLY A 85 16.79 -34.97 -10.78
C GLY A 85 18.26 -35.25 -10.56
#